data_AF-A0A955QKZ5-F1
#
_entry.id   AF-A0A955QKZ5-F1
#
_cell.length_a   1.000
_cell.length_b   1.000
_cell.length_c   1.000
_cell.angle_alpha   90.00
_cell.angle_beta   90.00
_cell.angle_gamma   90.00
#
_symmetry.space_group_name_H-M   'P 1'
#
loop_
_entity.id
_entity.type
_entity.pdbx_description
1 polymer ?
#
loop_
_entity_poly.entity_id
_entity_poly.type
_entity_poly.pdbx_seq_one_letter_code
_entity_poly.pdbx_strand_id
1 'polypeptide(L)'
;MNRFLVTLIMGVCYLVTSVTVGVAGQPNIVLSRALHFPAPDGTSIALSPGKYFIEQAGSTTLRLIPEGTSPGAAQVIHADALTHEQYELFSPMALTRPQKNNEYLIELLMPGGIRLEAKGSTHAPPSGPSLRTEPVPTASTPDVPPSPHVPVV
;
A
#
# COMPACT_ATOMS: atom_id res chain seq x y z
N MET A 1 34.51 -26.11 -47.39
CA MET A 1 34.36 -24.79 -46.72
C MET A 1 33.10 -24.86 -45.87
N ASN A 2 33.27 -24.93 -44.54
CA ASN A 2 32.28 -25.46 -43.59
C ASN A 2 31.11 -24.50 -43.32
N ARG A 3 30.03 -24.64 -44.12
CA ARG A 3 28.76 -23.91 -43.93
C ARG A 3 28.08 -24.19 -42.57
N PHE A 4 28.38 -25.32 -41.93
CA PHE A 4 27.85 -25.68 -40.61
C PHE A 4 28.42 -24.87 -39.44
N LEU A 5 29.64 -24.33 -39.57
CA LEU A 5 30.29 -23.57 -38.48
C LEU A 5 29.68 -22.17 -38.33
N VAL A 6 29.22 -21.57 -39.43
CA VAL A 6 28.67 -20.20 -39.44
C VAL A 6 27.30 -20.15 -38.76
N THR A 7 26.48 -21.19 -38.92
CA THR A 7 25.13 -21.25 -38.32
C THR A 7 25.17 -21.39 -36.80
N LEU A 8 26.18 -22.08 -36.25
CA LEU A 8 26.31 -22.28 -34.80
C LEU A 8 26.66 -20.98 -34.06
N ILE A 9 27.49 -20.11 -34.67
CA ILE A 9 27.90 -18.83 -34.06
C ILE A 9 26.74 -17.81 -34.08
N MET A 10 25.88 -17.84 -35.10
CA MET A 10 24.69 -16.98 -35.20
C MET A 10 23.56 -17.38 -34.24
N GLY A 11 23.48 -18.67 -33.84
CA GLY A 11 22.46 -19.16 -32.91
C GLY A 11 22.72 -18.80 -31.44
N VAL A 12 23.99 -18.65 -31.04
CA VAL A 12 24.36 -18.36 -29.65
C VAL A 12 24.17 -16.87 -29.29
N CYS A 13 24.18 -15.96 -30.29
CA CYS A 13 23.85 -14.54 -30.07
C CYS A 13 22.35 -14.27 -29.90
N TYR A 14 21.49 -15.28 -30.04
CA TYR A 14 20.05 -15.16 -29.79
C TYR A 14 19.65 -15.55 -28.35
N LEU A 15 20.60 -15.61 -27.41
CA LEU A 15 20.25 -15.44 -26.00
C LEU A 15 19.85 -13.97 -25.82
N VAL A 16 18.55 -13.72 -26.02
CA VAL A 16 17.87 -12.46 -25.71
C VAL A 16 18.04 -12.21 -24.21
N THR A 17 19.06 -11.45 -23.86
CA THR A 17 19.20 -10.87 -22.53
C THR A 17 18.16 -9.76 -22.42
N SER A 18 17.00 -10.09 -21.85
CA SER A 18 16.04 -9.09 -21.41
C SER A 18 16.67 -8.29 -20.28
N VAL A 19 17.44 -7.26 -20.63
CA VAL A 19 17.88 -6.27 -19.65
C VAL A 19 16.65 -5.44 -19.33
N THR A 20 15.99 -5.73 -18.21
CA THR A 20 15.01 -4.81 -17.62
C THR A 20 15.75 -3.54 -17.23
N VAL A 21 15.78 -2.58 -18.14
CA VAL A 21 16.21 -1.22 -17.88
C VAL A 21 15.19 -0.67 -16.88
N GLY A 22 15.57 -0.62 -15.60
CA GLY A 22 14.81 0.15 -14.63
C GLY A 22 14.69 1.57 -15.17
N VAL A 23 13.45 2.07 -15.28
CA VAL A 23 13.20 3.41 -15.82
C VAL A 23 13.98 4.41 -14.98
N ALA A 24 15.11 4.86 -15.51
CA ALA A 24 15.99 5.79 -14.83
C ALA A 24 15.19 7.07 -14.52
N GLY A 25 14.98 7.35 -13.24
CA GLY A 25 14.23 8.52 -12.79
C GLY A 25 12.93 8.23 -12.05
N GLN A 26 12.47 6.97 -11.93
CA GLN A 26 11.34 6.67 -11.06
C GLN A 26 11.81 6.57 -9.59
N PRO A 27 11.27 7.40 -8.69
CA PRO A 27 11.63 7.35 -7.27
C PRO A 27 11.30 5.99 -6.68
N ASN A 28 12.21 5.46 -5.89
CA ASN A 28 11.99 4.20 -5.18
C ASN A 28 12.52 4.28 -3.76
N ILE A 29 11.97 3.41 -2.92
CA ILE A 29 12.35 3.25 -1.52
C ILE A 29 12.54 1.77 -1.21
N VAL A 30 13.24 1.49 -0.11
CA VAL A 30 13.40 0.13 0.41
C VAL A 30 12.88 0.09 1.84
N LEU A 31 11.88 -0.75 2.08
CA LEU A 31 11.34 -1.04 3.40
C LEU A 31 12.02 -2.28 3.97
N SER A 32 12.69 -2.13 5.11
CA SER A 32 13.41 -3.23 5.78
C SER A 32 12.52 -4.08 6.69
N ARG A 33 11.29 -3.63 6.95
CA ARG A 33 10.31 -4.28 7.84
C ARG A 33 8.89 -4.02 7.34
N ALA A 34 7.94 -4.80 7.84
CA ALA A 34 6.54 -4.54 7.60
C ALA A 34 6.11 -3.24 8.29
N LEU A 35 5.28 -2.45 7.61
CA LEU A 35 4.78 -1.17 8.10
C LEU A 35 3.29 -1.04 7.81
N HIS A 36 2.60 -0.31 8.68
CA HIS A 36 1.19 0.03 8.53
C HIS A 36 1.04 1.52 8.25
N PHE A 37 0.27 1.85 7.22
CA PHE A 37 -0.03 3.23 6.84
C PHE A 37 -1.54 3.45 6.77
N PRO A 38 -2.02 4.67 7.02
CA PRO A 38 -3.41 5.03 6.75
C PRO A 38 -3.66 5.07 5.24
N ALA A 39 -4.76 4.48 4.81
CA ALA A 39 -5.33 4.66 3.49
C ALA A 39 -6.13 5.97 3.42
N PRO A 40 -6.45 6.49 2.21
CA PRO A 40 -7.25 7.70 2.06
C PRO A 40 -8.67 7.60 2.67
N ASP A 41 -9.21 6.39 2.81
CA ASP A 41 -10.51 6.12 3.44
C ASP A 41 -10.41 5.93 4.98
N GLY A 42 -9.21 6.11 5.55
CA GLY A 42 -8.94 5.93 6.97
C GLY A 42 -8.69 4.49 7.41
N THR A 43 -8.82 3.51 6.50
CA THR A 43 -8.44 2.12 6.80
C THR A 43 -6.91 1.99 6.91
N SER A 44 -6.43 0.84 7.38
CA SER A 44 -4.99 0.58 7.50
C SER A 44 -4.51 -0.37 6.42
N ILE A 45 -3.45 0.01 5.74
CA ILE A 45 -2.76 -0.78 4.73
C ILE A 45 -1.45 -1.30 5.31
N ALA A 46 -1.22 -2.61 5.19
CA ALA A 46 0.03 -3.24 5.57
C ALA A 46 0.94 -3.38 4.33
N LEU A 47 2.13 -2.80 4.41
CA LEU A 47 3.20 -2.94 3.43
C LEU A 47 4.22 -3.96 3.92
N SER A 48 4.52 -4.94 3.08
CA SER A 48 5.58 -5.93 3.34
C SER A 48 6.97 -5.31 3.15
N PRO A 49 8.02 -5.85 3.80
CA PRO A 49 9.40 -5.48 3.47
C PRO A 49 9.67 -5.69 1.97
N GLY A 50 10.45 -4.79 1.36
CA GLY A 50 10.76 -4.86 -0.06
C GLY A 50 11.09 -3.50 -0.67
N LYS A 51 11.37 -3.51 -1.98
CA LYS A 51 11.59 -2.30 -2.77
C LYS A 51 10.29 -1.89 -3.45
N TYR A 52 10.01 -0.59 -3.42
CA TYR A 52 8.78 -0.01 -3.97
C TYR A 52 9.12 1.20 -4.83
N PHE A 53 8.48 1.31 -5.99
CA PHE A 53 8.40 2.56 -6.73
C PHE A 53 7.30 3.44 -6.13
N ILE A 54 7.59 4.73 -6.01
CA ILE A 54 6.72 5.71 -5.37
C ILE A 54 6.27 6.73 -6.39
N GLU A 55 4.96 6.94 -6.44
CA GLU A 55 4.32 7.89 -7.34
C GLU A 55 3.29 8.72 -6.60
N GLN A 56 3.06 9.93 -7.11
CA GLN A 56 1.92 10.73 -6.69
C GLN A 56 0.64 10.18 -7.36
N ALA A 57 -0.38 9.88 -6.55
CA ALA A 57 -1.69 9.41 -7.05
C ALA A 57 -2.83 10.42 -6.84
N GLY A 58 -2.50 11.59 -6.29
CA GLY A 58 -3.44 12.66 -5.94
C GLY A 58 -2.72 13.78 -5.21
N SER A 59 -3.45 14.80 -4.74
CA SER A 59 -2.86 15.90 -3.98
C SER A 59 -2.35 15.47 -2.60
N THR A 60 -2.93 14.42 -2.01
CA THR A 60 -2.68 13.96 -0.63
C THR A 60 -2.53 12.44 -0.54
N THR A 61 -2.04 11.81 -1.60
CA THR A 61 -1.96 10.35 -1.67
C THR A 61 -0.71 9.89 -2.41
N LEU A 62 -0.06 8.87 -1.88
CA LEU A 62 1.06 8.18 -2.51
C LEU A 62 0.63 6.81 -3.01
N ARG A 63 1.06 6.45 -4.22
CA ARG A 63 0.94 5.10 -4.78
C ARG A 63 2.29 4.39 -4.69
N LEU A 64 2.26 3.20 -4.10
CA LEU A 64 3.41 2.33 -3.91
C LEU A 64 3.26 1.09 -4.77
N ILE A 65 4.22 0.86 -5.66
CA ILE A 65 4.22 -0.27 -6.58
C ILE A 65 5.38 -1.19 -6.18
N PRO A 66 5.12 -2.40 -5.68
CA PRO A 66 6.19 -3.33 -5.33
C PRO A 66 7.03 -3.67 -6.57
N GLU A 67 8.35 -3.66 -6.43
CA GLU A 67 9.26 -4.01 -7.54
C GLU A 67 8.98 -5.44 -8.03
N GLY A 68 8.95 -5.62 -9.35
CA GLY A 68 8.70 -6.92 -9.99
C GLY A 68 7.23 -7.35 -10.01
N THR A 69 6.30 -6.49 -9.57
CA THR A 69 4.85 -6.76 -9.63
C THR A 69 4.17 -5.97 -10.74
N SER A 70 2.97 -6.41 -11.14
CA SER A 70 2.15 -5.66 -12.09
C SER A 70 1.58 -4.40 -11.43
N PRO A 71 1.27 -3.34 -12.19
CA PRO A 71 0.71 -2.10 -11.64
C PRO A 71 -0.60 -2.29 -10.84
N GLY A 72 -1.33 -3.39 -11.04
CA GLY A 72 -2.54 -3.72 -10.28
C GLY A 72 -2.28 -4.13 -8.82
N ALA A 73 -1.03 -4.44 -8.45
CA ALA A 73 -0.63 -4.71 -7.08
C ALA A 73 -0.29 -3.42 -6.29
N ALA A 74 -0.50 -2.25 -6.91
CA ALA A 74 -0.18 -0.98 -6.29
C ALA A 74 -1.09 -0.69 -5.09
N GLN A 75 -0.51 -0.13 -4.04
CA GLN A 75 -1.21 0.28 -2.83
C GLN A 75 -1.23 1.80 -2.73
N VAL A 76 -2.35 2.37 -2.31
CA VAL A 76 -2.50 3.83 -2.19
C VAL A 76 -2.63 4.20 -0.72
N ILE A 77 -1.72 5.01 -0.21
CA ILE A 77 -1.71 5.47 1.18
C ILE A 77 -1.97 6.98 1.24
N HIS A 78 -2.52 7.43 2.36
CA HIS A 78 -2.69 8.85 2.67
C HIS A 78 -1.32 9.50 2.90
N ALA A 79 -1.19 10.74 2.44
CA ALA A 79 -0.02 11.58 2.64
C ALA A 79 -0.43 13.05 2.83
N ASP A 80 0.32 13.78 3.65
CA ASP A 80 0.14 15.20 3.85
C ASP A 80 0.93 15.97 2.78
N ALA A 81 0.27 16.95 2.15
CA ALA A 81 0.90 17.85 1.19
C ALA A 81 1.58 19.00 1.94
N LEU A 82 2.89 19.10 1.79
CA LEU A 82 3.75 20.08 2.43
C LEU A 82 4.65 20.74 1.38
N THR A 83 5.39 21.76 1.78
CA THR A 83 6.45 22.36 0.96
C THR A 83 7.83 21.91 1.46
N HIS A 84 8.84 21.99 0.59
CA HIS A 84 10.25 21.83 0.94
C HIS A 84 11.11 22.94 0.31
N GLU A 85 12.24 23.26 0.94
CA GLU A 85 13.12 24.36 0.50
C GLU A 85 13.98 24.00 -0.71
N GLN A 86 14.07 22.71 -1.05
CA GLN A 86 14.86 22.20 -2.17
C GLN A 86 14.23 22.47 -3.56
N TYR A 87 14.01 23.73 -3.95
CA TYR A 87 13.31 24.06 -5.21
C TYR A 87 14.02 23.52 -6.48
N GLU A 88 15.33 23.28 -6.41
CA GLU A 88 16.18 22.87 -7.53
C GLU A 88 16.23 21.35 -7.75
N LEU A 89 15.15 20.62 -7.46
CA LEU A 89 15.04 19.22 -7.85
C LEU A 89 14.72 19.12 -9.35
N PHE A 90 15.61 18.47 -10.10
CA PHE A 90 15.40 18.18 -11.53
C PHE A 90 14.55 16.94 -11.78
N SER A 91 14.39 16.08 -10.77
CA SER A 91 13.59 14.87 -10.81
C SER A 91 12.98 14.60 -9.44
N PRO A 92 11.81 13.94 -9.37
CA PRO A 92 11.26 13.48 -8.11
C PRO A 92 12.25 12.61 -7.33
N MET A 93 12.18 12.67 -6.00
CA MET A 93 13.03 11.89 -5.10
C MET A 93 12.19 11.32 -3.96
N ALA A 94 12.35 10.04 -3.67
CA ALA A 94 11.66 9.40 -2.56
C ALA A 94 12.65 9.08 -1.44
N LEU A 95 12.21 9.30 -0.20
CA LEU A 95 13.00 9.10 1.01
C LEU A 95 12.20 8.28 2.01
N THR A 96 12.91 7.50 2.83
CA THR A 96 12.34 6.84 4.00
C THR A 96 13.19 7.10 5.20
N ARG A 97 12.55 7.42 6.33
CA ARG A 97 13.25 7.69 7.58
C ARG A 97 12.49 7.12 8.77
N PRO A 98 13.14 6.34 9.65
CA PRO A 98 12.55 6.00 10.94
C PRO A 98 12.36 7.27 11.78
N GLN A 99 11.32 7.29 12.60
CA GLN A 99 11.04 8.33 13.58
C GLN A 99 11.07 7.74 15.00
N LYS A 100 10.79 8.58 16.01
CA LYS A 100 10.61 8.12 17.40
C LYS A 100 9.33 7.27 17.49
N ASN A 101 9.15 6.53 18.58
CA ASN A 101 7.91 5.78 18.87
C ASN A 101 7.51 4.71 17.83
N ASN A 102 8.49 4.13 17.12
CA ASN A 102 8.25 3.15 16.04
C ASN A 102 7.49 3.69 14.83
N GLU A 103 7.48 5.00 14.65
CA GLU A 103 6.93 5.65 13.46
C GLU A 103 7.93 5.58 12.30
N TYR A 104 7.40 5.63 11.08
CA TYR A 104 8.15 5.67 9.84
C TYR A 104 7.57 6.75 8.93
N LEU A 105 8.43 7.49 8.26
CA LEU A 105 8.04 8.45 7.26
C LEU A 105 8.47 7.98 5.89
N ILE A 106 7.56 8.10 4.93
CA ILE A 106 7.84 8.05 3.50
C ILE A 106 7.60 9.46 2.97
N GLU A 107 8.62 10.02 2.31
CA GLU A 107 8.52 11.34 1.70
C GLU A 107 8.73 11.22 0.19
N LEU A 108 7.90 11.90 -0.60
CA LEU A 108 8.12 12.13 -2.03
C LEU A 108 8.34 13.62 -2.24
N LEU A 109 9.56 13.99 -2.61
CA LEU A 109 9.95 15.34 -2.98
C LEU A 109 9.78 15.49 -4.49
N MET A 110 9.06 16.52 -4.90
CA MET A 110 8.76 16.81 -6.29
C MET A 110 9.46 18.11 -6.71
N PRO A 111 9.84 18.25 -7.99
CA PRO A 111 10.26 19.54 -8.54
C PRO A 111 9.25 20.65 -8.24
N GLY A 112 9.73 21.87 -7.98
CA GLY A 112 8.88 23.01 -7.63
C GLY A 112 8.54 23.14 -6.14
N GLY A 113 9.22 22.39 -5.26
CA GLY A 113 9.14 22.59 -3.81
C GLY A 113 7.96 21.87 -3.14
N ILE A 114 7.31 20.92 -3.83
CA ILE A 114 6.17 20.17 -3.30
C ILE A 114 6.67 18.88 -2.63
N ARG A 115 6.21 18.60 -1.42
CA ARG A 115 6.49 17.38 -0.67
C ARG A 115 5.19 16.66 -0.33
N LEU A 116 5.16 15.34 -0.50
CA LEU A 116 4.15 14.47 0.09
C LEU A 116 4.78 13.66 1.21
N GLU A 117 4.18 13.69 2.39
CA GLU A 117 4.68 13.00 3.59
C GLU A 117 3.64 11.99 4.10
N ALA A 118 3.97 10.70 4.08
CA ALA A 118 3.12 9.65 4.66
C ALA A 118 3.72 9.12 5.96
N LYS A 119 2.91 9.11 7.02
CA LYS A 119 3.25 8.59 8.35
C LYS A 119 2.70 7.19 8.52
N GLY A 120 3.59 6.26 8.88
CA GLY A 120 3.25 4.89 9.21
C GLY A 120 3.86 4.44 10.52
N SER A 121 3.55 3.20 10.92
CA SER A 121 4.03 2.59 12.16
C SER A 121 4.43 1.14 11.91
N THR A 122 5.36 0.61 12.71
CA THR A 122 5.64 -0.84 12.71
C THR A 122 4.54 -1.64 13.40
N HIS A 123 3.72 -0.98 14.22
CA HIS A 123 2.60 -1.62 14.91
C HIS A 123 1.33 -1.45 14.09
N ALA A 124 0.54 -2.51 14.00
CA ALA A 124 -0.82 -2.40 13.51
C ALA A 124 -1.58 -1.39 14.37
N PRO A 125 -2.46 -0.56 13.79
CA PRO A 125 -3.34 0.27 14.60
C PRO A 125 -4.14 -0.65 15.54
N PRO A 126 -4.48 -0.17 16.75
CA PRO A 126 -5.35 -0.92 17.63
C PRO A 126 -6.60 -1.28 16.82
N SER A 127 -6.92 -2.56 16.76
CA SER A 127 -8.23 -2.99 16.28
C SER A 127 -9.23 -2.25 17.16
N GLY A 128 -9.83 -1.19 16.62
CA GLY A 128 -10.88 -0.46 17.31
C GLY A 128 -11.92 -1.46 17.80
N PRO A 129 -12.71 -1.13 18.85
CA PRO A 129 -13.75 -2.03 19.32
C PRO A 129 -14.54 -2.42 18.10
N SER A 130 -14.36 -3.67 17.65
CA SER A 130 -15.17 -4.25 16.62
C SER A 130 -16.56 -3.97 17.15
N LEU A 131 -17.34 -3.17 16.43
CA LEU A 131 -18.75 -3.01 16.71
C LEU A 131 -19.27 -4.42 16.55
N ARG A 132 -19.14 -5.22 17.61
CA ARG A 132 -19.88 -6.42 17.86
C ARG A 132 -21.27 -5.86 17.71
N THR A 133 -21.86 -6.13 16.56
CA THR A 133 -23.29 -6.18 16.41
C THR A 133 -23.69 -7.06 17.58
N GLU A 134 -24.04 -6.45 18.71
CA GLU A 134 -24.70 -7.18 19.75
C GLU A 134 -25.85 -7.86 19.02
N PRO A 135 -25.97 -9.19 19.10
CA PRO A 135 -27.12 -9.85 18.52
C PRO A 135 -28.32 -9.09 19.04
N VAL A 136 -29.05 -8.43 18.13
CA VAL A 136 -30.25 -7.67 18.45
C VAL A 136 -31.04 -8.56 19.39
N PRO A 137 -31.32 -8.15 20.64
CA PRO A 137 -31.99 -9.00 21.59
C PRO A 137 -33.30 -9.42 20.92
N THR A 138 -33.38 -10.70 20.55
CA THR A 138 -34.57 -11.29 19.96
C THR A 138 -35.67 -11.03 20.96
N ALA A 139 -36.59 -10.12 20.59
CA ALA A 139 -37.69 -9.70 21.44
C ALA A 139 -38.32 -10.94 22.08
N SER A 140 -38.30 -10.97 23.41
CA SER A 140 -38.90 -12.02 24.20
C SER A 140 -40.32 -12.25 23.72
N THR A 141 -40.62 -13.48 23.31
CA THR A 141 -41.96 -13.94 22.97
C THR A 141 -42.94 -13.45 24.05
N PRO A 142 -44.02 -12.73 23.69
CA PRO A 142 -45.00 -12.31 24.67
C PRO A 142 -45.63 -13.54 25.31
N ASP A 143 -45.56 -13.59 26.63
CA ASP A 143 -46.18 -14.58 27.49
C ASP A 143 -47.70 -14.51 27.29
N VAL A 144 -48.26 -15.52 26.59
CA VAL A 144 -49.71 -15.60 26.35
C VAL A 144 -50.33 -16.21 27.61
N PRO A 145 -51.16 -15.46 28.37
CA PRO A 145 -51.79 -16.01 29.56
C PRO A 145 -52.73 -17.17 29.18
N PRO A 146 -52.78 -18.24 29.99
CA PRO A 146 -53.65 -19.37 29.72
C PRO A 146 -55.13 -18.95 29.75
N SER A 147 -55.88 -19.38 28.72
CA SER A 147 -57.32 -19.13 28.62
C SER A 147 -58.08 -19.82 29.77
N PRO A 148 -59.05 -19.14 30.41
CA PRO A 148 -59.85 -19.74 31.47
C PRO A 148 -60.80 -20.81 30.90
N HIS A 149 -60.75 -22.00 31.51
CA HIS A 149 -61.69 -23.09 31.25
C HIS A 149 -63.09 -22.68 31.70
N VAL A 150 -64.03 -22.60 30.77
CA VAL A 150 -65.46 -22.46 31.06
C VAL A 150 -66.04 -23.87 31.29
N PRO A 151 -66.61 -24.18 32.48
CA PRO A 151 -67.32 -25.42 32.69
C PRO A 151 -68.65 -25.41 31.94
N VAL A 152 -68.91 -26.48 31.19
CA VAL A 152 -70.20 -26.75 30.55
C VAL A 152 -71.13 -27.35 31.60
N VAL A 153 -72.30 -26.73 31.79
CA VAL A 153 -73.40 -27.23 32.61
C VAL A 153 -74.35 -28.05 31.75
#